data_AF-A0A7Y9UCH7-F1
#
_entry.id   AF-A0A7Y9UCH7-F1
#
_cell.length_a   1.000
_cell.length_b   1.000
_cell.length_c   1.000
_cell.angle_alpha   90.00
_cell.angle_beta   90.00
_cell.angle_gamma   90.00
#
_symmetry.space_group_name_H-M   'P 1'
#
loop_
_entity.id
_entity.type
_entity.pdbx_description
1 polymer ?
#
loop_
_entity_poly.entity_id
_entity_poly.type
_entity_poly.pdbx_seq_one_letter_code
_entity_poly.pdbx_strand_id
1 'polypeptide(L)'
;MAARGRLLLLVLAAIGTALGSHWLLTRAAQSAFAPLVQGLFLAQHAGVHAALALWFGATLRRGHQPLISQLAQRLHGHLTPAMAHYTRQVTLAWVLYFAAMTLVSLGLYFGGPLHAWSLLVNAITPVATLAMFVGEYALRYRLHPEFERVDFSAAVRAFRAHQADRGRRA
;
A
#
# COMPACT_ATOMS: atom_id res chain seq x y z
N MET A 1 8.09 20.69 45.73
CA MET A 1 8.31 21.87 44.86
C MET A 1 8.93 21.53 43.50
N ALA A 2 9.86 20.58 43.39
CA ALA A 2 10.52 20.22 42.12
C ALA A 2 9.59 19.69 41.00
N ALA A 3 8.50 18.99 41.34
CA ALA A 3 7.57 18.42 40.35
C ALA A 3 6.74 19.49 39.60
N ARG A 4 6.32 20.57 40.30
CA ARG A 4 5.57 21.68 39.68
C ARG A 4 6.43 22.49 38.72
N GLY A 5 7.70 22.70 39.05
CA GLY A 5 8.67 23.36 38.15
C GLY A 5 8.96 22.54 36.89
N ARG A 6 9.12 21.21 37.01
CA ARG A 6 9.28 20.33 35.85
C ARG A 6 8.05 20.31 34.95
N LEU A 7 6.85 20.26 35.52
CA LEU A 7 5.60 20.31 34.75
C LEU A 7 5.43 21.63 34.00
N LEU A 8 5.72 22.77 34.65
CA LEU A 8 5.72 24.09 34.01
C LEU A 8 6.70 24.17 32.83
N LEU A 9 7.92 23.66 33.00
CA LEU A 9 8.91 23.63 31.92
C LEU A 9 8.46 22.75 30.73
N LEU A 10 7.87 21.59 30.99
CA LEU A 10 7.32 20.73 29.94
C LEU A 10 6.16 21.40 29.19
N VAL A 11 5.26 22.08 29.91
CA VAL A 11 4.15 22.83 29.30
C VAL A 11 4.68 23.98 28.43
N LEU A 12 5.64 24.77 28.92
CA LEU A 12 6.24 25.85 28.15
C LEU A 12 7.00 25.33 26.92
N ALA A 13 7.71 24.21 27.03
CA ALA A 13 8.38 23.58 25.90
C ALA A 13 7.38 23.06 24.85
N ALA A 14 6.27 22.45 25.29
CA ALA A 14 5.21 21.98 24.41
C ALA A 14 4.52 23.15 23.67
N ILE A 15 4.20 24.22 24.39
CA ILE A 15 3.63 25.45 23.81
C ILE A 15 4.62 26.08 22.82
N GLY A 16 5.89 26.21 23.20
CA GLY A 16 6.94 26.75 22.31
C GLY A 16 7.10 25.94 21.03
N THR A 17 7.03 24.60 21.13
CA THR A 17 7.10 23.70 19.98
C THR A 17 5.84 23.81 19.11
N ALA A 18 4.66 23.92 19.71
CA ALA A 18 3.40 24.11 18.99
C ALA A 18 3.36 25.46 18.24
N LEU A 19 3.77 26.55 18.89
CA LEU A 19 3.82 27.87 18.28
C LEU A 19 4.90 27.96 17.20
N GLY A 20 6.08 27.41 17.48
CA GLY A 20 7.19 27.37 16.51
C GLY A 20 6.84 26.53 15.27
N SER A 21 6.21 25.38 15.46
CA SER A 21 5.75 24.54 14.33
C SER A 21 4.63 25.22 13.53
N HIS A 22 3.67 25.88 14.18
CA HIS A 22 2.63 26.63 13.48
C HIS A 22 3.21 27.80 12.66
N TRP A 23 4.14 28.57 13.24
CA TRP A 23 4.82 29.64 12.54
C TRP A 23 5.63 29.13 11.34
N LEU A 24 6.36 28.02 11.51
CA LEU A 24 7.13 27.41 10.42
C LEU A 24 6.23 26.88 9.29
N LEU A 25 5.12 26.22 9.63
CA LEU A 25 4.15 25.70 8.66
C LEU A 25 3.50 26.81 7.85
N THR A 26 3.11 27.91 8.50
CA THR A 26 2.51 29.07 7.82
C THR A 26 3.53 29.79 6.93
N ARG A 27 4.77 29.96 7.40
CA ARG A 27 5.89 30.48 6.58
C ARG A 27 6.17 29.60 5.36
N ALA A 28 6.21 28.28 5.55
CA ALA A 28 6.44 27.34 4.47
C ALA A 28 5.30 27.35 3.45
N ALA A 29 4.05 27.43 3.92
CA ALA A 29 2.86 27.53 3.08
C ALA A 29 2.80 28.84 2.26
N GLN A 30 3.37 29.93 2.79
CA GLN A 30 3.46 31.23 2.09
C GLN A 30 4.75 31.39 1.27
N SER A 31 5.63 30.40 1.27
CA SER A 31 6.87 30.48 0.51
C SER A 31 6.61 30.41 -1.00
N ALA A 32 7.47 31.05 -1.80
CA ALA A 32 7.44 30.93 -3.26
C ALA A 32 7.60 29.47 -3.75
N PHE A 33 8.10 28.58 -2.89
CA PHE A 33 8.28 27.16 -3.18
C PHE A 33 7.01 26.33 -2.94
N ALA A 34 5.98 26.86 -2.28
CA ALA A 34 4.79 26.09 -1.94
C ALA A 34 4.11 25.42 -3.17
N PRO A 35 3.96 26.10 -4.33
CA PRO A 35 3.39 25.46 -5.52
C PRO A 35 4.28 24.35 -6.10
N LEU A 36 5.60 24.52 -6.05
CA LEU A 36 6.55 23.50 -6.51
C LEU A 36 6.47 22.24 -5.64
N VAL A 37 6.42 22.43 -4.32
CA VAL A 37 6.29 21.33 -3.36
C VAL A 37 4.96 20.60 -3.54
N GLN A 38 3.85 21.34 -3.67
CA GLN A 38 2.52 20.76 -3.96
C GLN A 38 2.51 19.99 -5.28
N GLY A 39 3.10 20.55 -6.33
CA GLY A 39 3.23 19.90 -7.63
C GLY A 39 4.08 18.63 -7.58
N LEU A 40 5.14 18.61 -6.77
CA LEU A 40 5.95 17.41 -6.56
C LEU A 40 5.14 16.31 -5.85
N PHE A 41 4.37 16.64 -4.81
CA PHE A 41 3.50 15.68 -4.14
C PHE A 41 2.40 15.14 -5.06
N LEU A 42 1.83 16.00 -5.91
CA LEU A 42 0.90 15.55 -6.96
C LEU A 42 1.59 14.61 -7.94
N ALA A 43 2.75 14.98 -8.47
CA ALA A 43 3.49 14.17 -9.42
C ALA A 43 3.86 12.81 -8.82
N GLN A 44 4.24 12.77 -7.55
CA GLN A 44 4.49 11.52 -6.83
C GLN A 44 3.21 10.70 -6.68
N HIS A 45 2.13 11.26 -6.12
CA HIS A 45 0.91 10.52 -5.87
C HIS A 45 0.23 10.08 -7.17
N ALA A 46 -0.16 11.02 -8.03
CA ALA A 46 -0.87 10.72 -9.26
C ALA A 46 0.02 9.98 -10.26
N GLY A 47 1.31 10.32 -10.34
CA GLY A 47 2.26 9.70 -11.26
C GLY A 47 2.58 8.25 -10.90
N VAL A 48 2.79 7.92 -9.62
CA VAL A 48 3.00 6.52 -9.19
C VAL A 48 1.75 5.69 -9.49
N HIS A 49 0.55 6.18 -9.16
CA HIS A 49 -0.69 5.45 -9.46
C HIS A 49 -0.88 5.30 -10.98
N ALA A 50 -0.61 6.33 -11.78
CA ALA A 50 -0.72 6.25 -13.23
C ALA A 50 0.26 5.23 -13.82
N ALA A 51 1.52 5.26 -13.38
CA ALA A 51 2.54 4.30 -13.81
C ALA A 51 2.16 2.87 -13.46
N LEU A 52 1.63 2.63 -12.25
CA LEU A 52 1.14 1.31 -11.83
C LEU A 52 -0.08 0.86 -12.63
N ALA A 53 -1.04 1.75 -12.88
CA ALA A 53 -2.21 1.47 -13.72
C ALA A 53 -1.80 1.05 -15.13
N LEU A 54 -0.86 1.79 -15.74
CA LEU A 54 -0.33 1.48 -17.07
C LEU A 54 0.44 0.16 -17.08
N TRP A 55 1.29 -0.07 -16.08
CA TRP A 55 2.09 -1.30 -16.00
C TRP A 55 1.23 -2.54 -15.81
N PHE A 56 0.31 -2.54 -14.84
CA PHE A 56 -0.63 -3.64 -14.63
C PHE A 56 -1.56 -3.79 -15.84
N GLY A 57 -2.06 -2.67 -16.37
CA GLY A 57 -2.97 -2.65 -17.52
C GLY A 57 -2.34 -3.22 -18.79
N ALA A 58 -1.04 -2.95 -19.02
CA ALA A 58 -0.30 -3.53 -20.14
C ALA A 58 -0.30 -5.06 -20.11
N THR A 59 -0.30 -5.68 -18.92
CA THR A 59 -0.35 -7.15 -18.76
C THR A 59 -1.73 -7.76 -19.02
N LEU A 60 -2.80 -6.96 -19.07
CA LEU A 60 -4.16 -7.42 -19.35
C LEU A 60 -4.49 -7.53 -20.85
N ARG A 61 -3.57 -7.08 -21.72
CA ARG A 61 -3.70 -7.15 -23.18
C ARG A 61 -3.81 -8.60 -23.66
N ARG A 62 -4.50 -8.80 -24.79
CA ARG A 62 -4.61 -10.13 -25.42
C ARG A 62 -3.21 -10.69 -25.72
N GLY A 63 -3.02 -11.99 -25.47
CA GLY A 63 -1.74 -12.68 -25.65
C GLY A 63 -0.70 -12.44 -24.54
N HIS A 64 -0.99 -11.59 -23.55
CA HIS A 64 -0.12 -11.39 -22.38
C HIS A 64 -0.71 -12.08 -21.15
N GLN A 65 0.15 -12.47 -20.23
CA GLN A 65 -0.25 -13.02 -18.95
C GLN A 65 -0.38 -11.90 -17.92
N PRO A 66 -1.52 -11.77 -17.20
CA PRO A 66 -1.70 -10.75 -16.17
C PRO A 66 -0.63 -10.82 -15.08
N LEU A 67 -0.23 -9.67 -14.52
CA LEU A 67 0.89 -9.60 -13.58
C LEU A 67 0.69 -10.50 -12.34
N ILE A 68 -0.51 -10.53 -11.77
CA ILE A 68 -0.79 -11.37 -10.60
C ILE A 68 -0.77 -12.85 -10.98
N SER A 69 -1.17 -13.21 -12.21
CA SER A 69 -1.00 -14.57 -12.71
C SER A 69 0.48 -14.93 -12.81
N GLN A 70 1.34 -14.05 -13.33
CA GLN A 70 2.78 -14.29 -13.40
C GLN A 70 3.38 -14.55 -12.01
N LEU A 71 2.99 -13.74 -11.01
CA LEU A 71 3.44 -13.92 -9.62
C LEU A 71 2.95 -15.25 -9.03
N ALA A 72 1.66 -15.56 -9.20
CA ALA A 72 1.09 -16.81 -8.71
C ALA A 72 1.75 -18.03 -9.38
N GLN A 73 2.07 -17.96 -10.67
CA GLN A 73 2.77 -19.04 -11.37
C GLN A 73 4.20 -19.25 -10.84
N ARG A 74 4.93 -18.17 -10.53
CA ARG A 74 6.27 -18.27 -9.94
C ARG A 74 6.25 -18.89 -8.54
N LEU A 75 5.18 -18.67 -7.78
CA LEU A 75 5.03 -19.19 -6.41
C LEU A 75 4.51 -20.63 -6.36
N HIS A 76 3.56 -21.00 -7.25
CA HIS A 76 2.86 -22.29 -7.20
C HIS A 76 3.18 -23.23 -8.38
N GLY A 77 4.02 -22.80 -9.33
CA GLY A 77 4.43 -23.57 -10.49
C GLY A 77 3.38 -23.62 -11.61
N HIS A 78 2.24 -24.28 -11.37
CA HIS A 78 1.18 -24.43 -12.37
C HIS A 78 -0.09 -23.65 -11.97
N LEU A 79 -0.71 -22.99 -12.95
CA LEU A 79 -1.97 -22.28 -12.77
C LEU A 79 -3.11 -23.06 -13.41
N THR A 80 -4.13 -23.40 -12.63
CA THR A 80 -5.38 -23.91 -13.21
C THR A 80 -6.09 -22.81 -14.01
N PRO A 81 -6.96 -23.15 -14.98
CA PRO A 81 -7.75 -22.15 -15.72
C PRO A 81 -8.59 -21.24 -14.81
N ALA A 82 -9.13 -21.77 -13.72
CA ALA A 82 -9.89 -21.01 -12.73
C ALA A 82 -9.00 -19.99 -11.99
N MET A 83 -7.81 -20.39 -11.54
CA MET A 83 -6.86 -19.49 -10.90
C MET A 83 -6.41 -18.39 -11.87
N ALA A 84 -6.13 -18.73 -13.14
CA ALA A 84 -5.74 -17.77 -14.15
C ALA A 84 -6.84 -16.72 -14.44
N HIS A 85 -8.11 -17.12 -14.43
CA HIS A 85 -9.24 -16.20 -14.55
C HIS A 85 -9.34 -15.29 -13.30
N TYR A 86 -9.26 -15.87 -12.10
CA TYR A 86 -9.31 -15.13 -10.84
C TYR A 86 -8.20 -14.08 -10.77
N THR A 87 -6.94 -14.46 -10.96
CA THR A 87 -5.80 -13.53 -10.89
C THR A 87 -5.85 -12.46 -11.98
N ARG A 88 -6.49 -12.74 -13.13
CA ARG A 88 -6.81 -11.72 -14.13
C ARG A 88 -7.80 -10.68 -13.61
N GLN A 89 -8.87 -11.10 -12.94
CA GLN A 89 -9.83 -10.18 -12.33
C GLN A 89 -9.21 -9.35 -11.21
N VAL A 90 -8.36 -9.96 -10.38
CA VAL A 90 -7.61 -9.22 -9.34
C VAL A 90 -6.69 -8.19 -9.99
N THR A 91 -5.99 -8.55 -11.08
CA THR A 91 -5.14 -7.60 -11.82
C THR A 91 -5.97 -6.42 -12.36
N LEU A 92 -7.16 -6.70 -12.91
CA LEU A 92 -8.09 -5.66 -13.36
C LEU A 92 -8.56 -4.74 -12.21
N ALA A 93 -8.90 -5.31 -11.06
CA ALA A 93 -9.29 -4.53 -9.89
C ALA A 93 -8.20 -3.55 -9.45
N TRP A 94 -6.93 -3.98 -9.44
CA TRP A 94 -5.80 -3.09 -9.18
C TRP A 94 -5.65 -1.97 -10.22
N VAL A 95 -5.81 -2.29 -11.52
CA VAL A 95 -5.78 -1.26 -12.57
C VAL A 95 -6.86 -0.21 -12.36
N LEU A 96 -8.09 -0.64 -12.07
CA LEU A 96 -9.21 0.27 -11.82
C LEU A 96 -8.98 1.13 -10.58
N TYR A 97 -8.47 0.53 -9.50
CA TYR A 97 -8.08 1.25 -8.29
C TYR A 97 -7.04 2.34 -8.58
N PHE A 98 -5.93 1.97 -9.24
CA PHE A 98 -4.86 2.91 -9.55
C PHE A 98 -5.35 4.04 -10.48
N ALA A 99 -6.11 3.70 -11.52
CA ALA A 99 -6.69 4.69 -12.43
C ALA A 99 -7.65 5.64 -11.69
N ALA A 100 -8.52 5.13 -10.82
CA ALA A 100 -9.42 5.95 -10.01
C ALA A 100 -8.63 6.90 -9.10
N MET A 101 -7.59 6.42 -8.42
CA MET A 101 -6.76 7.26 -7.55
C MET A 101 -6.05 8.37 -8.32
N THR A 102 -5.52 8.09 -9.51
CA THR A 102 -4.96 9.12 -10.41
C THR A 102 -6.01 10.17 -10.76
N LEU A 103 -7.19 9.75 -11.23
CA LEU A 103 -8.25 10.67 -11.68
C LEU A 103 -8.78 11.54 -10.53
N VAL A 104 -9.04 10.94 -9.36
CA VAL A 104 -9.53 11.67 -8.18
C VAL A 104 -8.46 12.62 -7.64
N SER A 105 -7.18 12.21 -7.63
CA SER A 105 -6.08 13.07 -7.20
C SER A 105 -5.92 14.30 -8.09
N LEU A 106 -5.92 14.11 -9.41
CA LEU A 106 -5.88 15.22 -10.38
C LEU A 106 -7.11 16.13 -10.24
N GLY A 107 -8.31 15.55 -10.15
CA GLY A 107 -9.55 16.30 -10.01
C GLY A 107 -9.60 17.16 -8.74
N LEU A 108 -9.19 16.60 -7.59
CA LEU A 108 -9.14 17.35 -6.33
C LEU A 108 -8.03 18.39 -6.31
N TYR A 109 -6.88 18.13 -6.93
CA TYR A 109 -5.78 19.09 -6.98
C TYR A 109 -6.11 20.32 -7.84
N PHE A 110 -6.72 20.12 -9.02
CA PHE A 110 -6.99 21.22 -9.95
C PHE A 110 -8.33 21.92 -9.73
N GLY A 111 -9.34 21.23 -9.18
CA GLY A 111 -10.69 21.77 -9.02
C GLY A 111 -11.29 21.63 -7.62
N GLY A 112 -10.60 20.98 -6.70
CA GLY A 112 -11.08 20.71 -5.35
C GLY A 112 -10.36 21.51 -4.26
N PRO A 113 -10.87 21.45 -3.02
CA PRO A 113 -10.19 22.07 -1.91
C PRO A 113 -8.96 21.26 -1.48
N LEU A 114 -7.85 21.95 -1.17
CA LEU A 114 -6.56 21.34 -0.84
C LEU A 114 -6.64 20.36 0.35
N HIS A 115 -7.54 20.61 1.32
CA HIS A 115 -7.73 19.70 2.46
C HIS A 115 -8.32 18.34 2.03
N ALA A 116 -9.22 18.32 1.05
CA ALA A 116 -9.79 17.07 0.52
C ALA A 116 -8.74 16.29 -0.27
N TRP A 117 -7.91 16.99 -1.05
CA TRP A 117 -6.77 16.37 -1.72
C TRP A 117 -5.77 15.78 -0.70
N SER A 118 -5.45 16.52 0.37
CA SER A 118 -4.59 16.01 1.44
C SER A 118 -5.17 14.79 2.15
N LEU A 119 -6.48 14.80 2.43
CA LEU A 119 -7.19 13.64 3.00
C LEU A 119 -7.10 12.42 2.06
N LEU A 120 -7.27 12.62 0.76
CA LEU A 120 -7.14 11.57 -0.24
C LEU A 120 -5.75 10.93 -0.18
N VAL A 121 -4.71 11.75 -0.29
CA VAL A 121 -3.32 11.28 -0.41
C VAL A 121 -2.85 10.61 0.88
N ASN A 122 -3.12 11.21 2.04
CA ASN A 122 -2.51 10.79 3.31
C ASN A 122 -3.34 9.78 4.10
N ALA A 123 -4.65 9.70 3.89
CA ALA A 123 -5.52 8.82 4.67
C ALA A 123 -6.31 7.85 3.79
N ILE A 124 -7.04 8.33 2.79
CA ILE A 124 -7.92 7.47 1.98
C ILE A 124 -7.10 6.49 1.16
N THR A 125 -6.02 6.94 0.51
CA THR A 125 -5.15 6.07 -0.32
C THR A 125 -4.59 4.89 0.47
N PRO A 126 -3.93 5.05 1.64
CA PRO A 126 -3.43 3.90 2.40
C PRO A 126 -4.54 3.00 2.94
N VAL A 127 -5.66 3.57 3.42
CA VAL A 127 -6.81 2.78 3.89
C VAL A 127 -7.43 1.96 2.75
N ALA A 128 -7.63 2.56 1.58
CA ALA A 128 -8.17 1.87 0.42
C ALA A 128 -7.21 0.81 -0.13
N THR A 129 -5.90 1.09 -0.13
CA THR A 129 -4.87 0.10 -0.48
C THR A 129 -4.92 -1.10 0.46
N LEU A 130 -5.01 -0.86 1.78
CA LEU A 130 -5.15 -1.92 2.77
C LEU A 130 -6.44 -2.71 2.56
N ALA A 131 -7.56 -2.03 2.29
CA ALA A 131 -8.83 -2.68 1.98
C ALA A 131 -8.76 -3.56 0.73
N MET A 132 -8.03 -3.14 -0.31
CA MET A 132 -7.77 -3.95 -1.50
C MET A 132 -7.01 -5.24 -1.16
N PHE A 133 -5.95 -5.15 -0.34
CA PHE A 133 -5.20 -6.32 0.10
C PHE A 133 -6.04 -7.25 0.99
N VAL A 134 -6.75 -6.71 1.97
CA VAL A 134 -7.61 -7.50 2.87
C VAL A 134 -8.76 -8.15 2.10
N GLY A 135 -9.37 -7.41 1.17
CA GLY A 135 -10.43 -7.91 0.30
C GLY A 135 -9.94 -9.05 -0.60
N GLU A 136 -8.76 -8.90 -1.21
CA GLU A 136 -8.13 -9.96 -2.02
C GLU A 136 -7.82 -11.20 -1.19
N TYR A 137 -7.26 -11.02 0.01
CA TYR A 137 -6.97 -12.12 0.93
C TYR A 137 -8.25 -12.85 1.35
N ALA A 138 -9.29 -12.11 1.72
CA ALA A 138 -10.58 -12.69 2.11
C ALA A 138 -11.28 -13.38 0.93
N LEU A 139 -11.23 -12.82 -0.28
CA LEU A 139 -11.75 -13.47 -1.48
C LEU A 139 -10.98 -14.76 -1.79
N ARG A 140 -9.65 -14.74 -1.72
CA ARG A 140 -8.82 -15.93 -1.92
C ARG A 140 -9.18 -17.00 -0.88
N TYR A 141 -9.35 -16.61 0.39
CA TYR A 141 -9.74 -17.52 1.46
C TYR A 141 -11.11 -18.17 1.24
N ARG A 142 -12.09 -17.42 0.70
CA ARG A 142 -13.44 -17.94 0.46
C ARG A 142 -13.60 -18.72 -0.84
N LEU A 143 -12.99 -18.26 -1.93
CA LEU A 143 -13.18 -18.81 -3.28
C LEU A 143 -12.17 -19.90 -3.63
N HIS A 144 -11.03 -19.93 -2.96
CA HIS A 144 -9.99 -20.92 -3.23
C HIS A 144 -9.41 -21.53 -1.93
N PRO A 145 -10.22 -22.28 -1.15
CA PRO A 145 -9.74 -23.03 0.02
C PRO A 145 -8.65 -24.05 -0.33
N GLU A 146 -8.62 -24.51 -1.59
CA GLU A 146 -7.61 -25.41 -2.15
C GLU A 146 -6.25 -24.76 -2.49
N PHE A 147 -6.07 -23.43 -2.35
CA PHE A 147 -4.71 -22.88 -2.25
C PHE A 147 -4.11 -23.43 -0.98
N GLU A 148 -3.32 -24.49 -1.16
CA GLU A 148 -2.60 -25.25 -0.16
C GLU A 148 -2.28 -24.36 1.03
N ARG A 149 -2.96 -24.63 2.15
CA ARG A 149 -2.55 -24.11 3.45
C ARG A 149 -1.08 -24.47 3.51
N VAL A 150 -0.18 -23.50 3.38
CA VAL A 150 1.19 -23.69 3.85
C VAL A 150 1.03 -23.82 5.34
N ASP A 151 0.68 -25.03 5.74
CA ASP A 151 0.41 -25.41 7.09
C ASP A 151 1.77 -25.25 7.74
N PHE A 152 1.96 -24.17 8.50
CA PHE A 152 3.25 -23.86 9.12
C PHE A 152 3.75 -25.08 9.92
N SER A 153 2.82 -25.90 10.41
CA SER A 153 3.06 -27.21 11.01
C SER A 153 3.77 -28.22 10.08
N ALA A 154 3.47 -28.24 8.78
CA ALA A 154 4.12 -29.10 7.78
C ALA A 154 5.57 -28.68 7.51
N ALA A 155 5.85 -27.38 7.42
CA ALA A 155 7.21 -26.86 7.29
C ALA A 155 8.05 -27.18 8.55
N VAL A 156 7.47 -27.02 9.75
CA VAL A 156 8.13 -27.39 11.02
C VAL A 156 8.34 -28.90 11.13
N ARG A 157 7.37 -29.73 10.70
CA ARG A 157 7.52 -31.20 10.65
C ARG A 157 8.64 -31.61 9.71
N ALA A 158 8.72 -31.02 8.51
CA ALA A 158 9.78 -31.31 7.54
C ALA A 158 11.17 -30.94 8.07
N PHE A 159 11.31 -29.79 8.74
CA PHE A 159 12.59 -29.37 9.32
C PHE A 159 13.03 -30.28 10.47
N ARG A 160 12.10 -30.69 11.34
CA ARG A 160 12.37 -31.64 12.44
C ARG A 160 12.75 -33.03 11.93
N ALA A 161 12.07 -33.52 10.89
CA ALA A 161 12.42 -34.80 10.25
C ALA A 161 13.84 -34.78 9.68
N HIS A 162 14.24 -33.66 9.06
CA HIS A 162 15.56 -33.50 8.47
C HIS A 162 16.70 -33.43 9.51
N GLN A 163 16.41 -32.96 10.73
CA GLN A 163 17.37 -32.98 11.84
C GLN A 163 17.49 -34.34 12.51
N ALA A 164 16.38 -35.07 12.66
CA ALA A 164 16.39 -36.43 13.23
C ALA A 164 17.18 -37.42 12.35
N ASP A 165 17.10 -37.27 11.02
CA ASP A 165 17.84 -38.12 10.07
C ASP A 165 19.35 -37.81 10.02
N ARG A 166 19.75 -36.54 10.28
CA ARG A 166 21.17 -36.18 10.43
C ARG A 166 21.78 -36.72 11.72
N GLY A 167 21.01 -36.73 12.82
CA GLY A 167 21.46 -37.29 14.10
C GLY A 167 21.59 -38.81 14.14
N ARG A 168 20.92 -39.54 13.22
CA ARG A 168 21.04 -41.00 13.07
C ARG A 168 22.20 -41.47 12.20
N ARG A 169 22.82 -40.54 11.43
CA ARG A 169 23.94 -40.83 10.53
C ARG A 169 25.30 -40.35 11.09
N ALA A 170 25.30 -39.77 12.29
CA ALA A 170 26.47 -39.40 13.08
C ALA A 170 26.63 -40.41 14.22
#